data_AF-A0A1A3MSB7-F1
#
_entry.id   AF-A0A1A3MSB7-F1
#
_cell.length_a   1.000
_cell.length_b   1.000
_cell.length_c   1.000
_cell.angle_alpha   90.00
_cell.angle_beta   90.00
_cell.angle_gamma   90.00
#
_symmetry.space_group_name_H-M   'P 1'
#
loop_
_entity.id
_entity.type
_entity.pdbx_description
1 polymer ?
#
loop_
_entity_poly.entity_id
_entity_poly.type
_entity_poly.pdbx_seq_one_letter_code
_entity_poly.pdbx_strand_id
1 'polypeptide(L)'
;MREQPSVGYGAPNPPGRAQRTRRTVDLSPATHRALDIWQRDAADRLGLARVTGQDVITTLIEQLLVDPRLSAQIIRVIQARRV
;
A
#
# COMPACT_ATOMS: atom_id res chain seq x y z
N MET A 1 -51.91 1.90 -33.93
CA MET A 1 -51.39 2.41 -32.65
C MET A 1 -51.24 1.24 -31.67
N ARG A 2 -50.02 0.75 -31.49
CA ARG A 2 -49.57 0.08 -30.25
C ARG A 2 -48.10 0.44 -30.08
N GLU A 3 -47.91 1.64 -29.55
CA GLU A 3 -46.67 2.11 -28.95
C GLU A 3 -46.20 1.12 -27.88
N GLN A 4 -45.08 0.46 -28.13
CA GLN A 4 -44.33 -0.26 -27.11
C GLN A 4 -43.38 0.73 -26.45
N PRO A 5 -43.53 1.04 -25.15
CA PRO A 5 -42.56 1.86 -24.45
C PRO A 5 -41.30 1.03 -24.12
N SER A 6 -40.17 1.52 -24.64
CA SER A 6 -38.83 1.08 -24.32
C SER A 6 -38.54 1.30 -22.83
N VAL A 7 -38.43 0.22 -22.04
CA VAL A 7 -37.90 0.29 -20.68
C VAL A 7 -36.46 -0.21 -20.71
N GLY A 8 -35.54 0.73 -20.94
CA GLY A 8 -34.13 0.50 -20.68
C GLY A 8 -33.94 0.34 -19.17
N TYR A 9 -33.79 -0.90 -18.71
CA TYR A 9 -33.34 -1.18 -17.35
C TYR A 9 -31.89 -0.67 -17.24
N GLY A 10 -31.73 0.55 -16.75
CA GLY A 10 -30.45 1.03 -16.24
C GLY A 10 -30.04 0.14 -15.07
N ALA A 11 -29.18 -0.85 -15.35
CA ALA A 11 -28.58 -1.64 -14.30
C ALA A 11 -27.89 -0.69 -13.30
N PRO A 12 -28.11 -0.84 -11.98
CA PRO A 12 -27.41 -0.04 -11.00
C PRO A 12 -25.91 -0.26 -11.17
N ASN A 13 -25.18 0.82 -11.48
CA ASN A 13 -23.72 0.80 -11.52
C ASN A 13 -23.22 0.23 -10.19
N PRO A 14 -22.49 -0.89 -10.17
CA PRO A 14 -22.01 -1.47 -8.92
C PRO A 14 -21.21 -0.41 -8.16
N PRO A 15 -21.32 -0.36 -6.81
CA PRO A 15 -20.67 0.66 -6.00
C PRO A 15 -19.21 0.75 -6.42
N GLY A 16 -18.83 1.93 -6.91
CA GLY A 16 -17.59 2.16 -7.63
C GLY A 16 -16.44 1.50 -6.88
N ARG A 17 -15.79 0.54 -7.53
CA ARG A 17 -14.59 -0.12 -7.05
C ARG A 17 -13.64 0.99 -6.58
N ALA A 18 -13.52 1.19 -5.27
CA ALA A 18 -12.70 2.25 -4.71
C ALA A 18 -11.34 2.22 -5.41
N GLN A 19 -11.02 3.30 -6.13
CA GLN A 19 -9.85 3.33 -6.99
C GLN A 19 -8.62 3.34 -6.08
N ARG A 20 -7.99 2.17 -5.93
CA ARG A 20 -6.79 2.04 -5.11
C ARG A 20 -5.68 2.85 -5.75
N THR A 21 -5.22 3.89 -5.05
CA THR A 21 -4.01 4.62 -5.45
C THR A 21 -2.81 3.72 -5.23
N ARG A 22 -2.07 3.39 -6.30
CA ARG A 22 -0.83 2.60 -6.21
C ARG A 22 0.35 3.55 -6.09
N ARG A 23 1.23 3.28 -5.11
CA ARG A 23 2.57 3.86 -5.05
C ARG A 23 3.60 2.76 -5.32
N THR A 24 4.48 3.01 -6.28
CA THR A 24 5.62 2.16 -6.59
C THR A 24 6.87 2.80 -5.99
N VAL A 25 7.79 1.99 -5.47
CA VAL A 25 9.06 2.47 -4.90
C VAL A 25 10.19 1.76 -5.61
N ASP A 26 11.09 2.53 -6.20
CA ASP A 26 12.32 1.99 -6.79
C ASP A 26 13.31 1.65 -5.68
N LEU A 27 13.72 0.39 -5.64
CA LEU A 27 14.71 -0.13 -4.70
C LEU A 27 15.92 -0.58 -5.49
N SER A 28 17.12 -0.26 -4.99
CA SER A 28 18.33 -0.88 -5.52
C SER A 28 18.27 -2.41 -5.31
N PRO A 29 18.95 -3.22 -6.14
CA PRO A 29 18.97 -4.66 -5.96
C PRO A 29 19.43 -5.10 -4.57
N ALA A 30 20.39 -4.37 -3.98
CA ALA A 30 20.87 -4.61 -2.63
C ALA A 30 19.78 -4.36 -1.57
N THR A 31 19.07 -3.23 -1.66
CA THR A 31 17.97 -2.90 -0.73
C THR A 31 16.81 -3.89 -0.87
N HIS A 32 16.47 -4.29 -2.09
CA HIS A 32 15.42 -5.29 -2.32
C HIS A 32 15.78 -6.65 -1.70
N ARG A 33 17.04 -7.10 -1.84
CA ARG A 33 17.51 -8.33 -1.19
C ARG A 33 17.50 -8.24 0.33
N ALA A 34 17.95 -7.12 0.89
CA ALA A 34 17.91 -6.90 2.34
C ALA A 34 16.47 -6.95 2.89
N LEU A 35 15.52 -6.37 2.15
CA LEU A 35 14.10 -6.43 2.51
C LEU A 35 13.56 -7.87 2.47
N ASP A 36 13.85 -8.65 1.41
CA ASP A 36 13.41 -10.06 1.30
C ASP A 36 13.91 -10.91 2.49
N ILE A 37 15.18 -10.72 2.89
CA ILE A 37 15.75 -11.42 4.05
C ILE A 37 15.01 -11.03 5.33
N TRP A 38 14.82 -9.73 5.56
CA TRP A 38 14.09 -9.25 6.73
C TRP A 38 12.64 -9.77 6.77
N GLN A 39 11.96 -9.86 5.62
CA GLN A 39 10.59 -10.36 5.55
C GLN A 39 10.48 -11.83 5.94
N ARG A 40 11.47 -12.66 5.57
CA ARG A 40 11.51 -14.07 5.98
C ARG A 40 11.71 -14.21 7.49
N ASP A 41 12.65 -13.46 8.05
CA ASP A 41 12.88 -13.40 9.50
C ASP A 41 11.65 -12.89 10.26
N ALA A 42 11.00 -11.84 9.76
CA ALA A 42 9.77 -11.34 10.35
C ALA A 42 8.63 -12.36 10.27
N ALA A 43 8.50 -13.08 9.15
CA ALA A 43 7.50 -14.13 9.00
C ALA A 43 7.71 -15.28 10.00
N ASP A 44 8.96 -15.72 10.16
CA ASP A 44 9.35 -16.74 11.15
C ASP A 44 8.99 -16.31 12.57
N ARG A 45 9.36 -15.08 12.96
CA ARG A 45 9.04 -14.53 14.29
C ARG A 45 7.55 -14.40 14.57
N LEU A 46 6.76 -14.09 13.54
CA LEU A 46 5.31 -13.93 13.64
C LEU A 46 4.56 -15.26 13.48
N GLY A 47 5.24 -16.36 13.14
CA GLY A 47 4.60 -17.64 12.80
C GLY A 47 3.73 -17.57 11.54
N LEU A 48 4.02 -16.63 10.63
CA LEU A 48 3.27 -16.44 9.38
C LEU A 48 3.97 -17.15 8.22
N ALA A 49 3.18 -17.60 7.25
CA ALA A 49 3.73 -18.22 6.04
C ALA A 49 4.59 -17.24 5.21
N ARG A 50 4.25 -15.95 5.23
CA ARG A 50 5.03 -14.87 4.60
C ARG A 50 4.60 -13.51 5.14
N VAL A 51 5.54 -12.57 5.12
CA VAL A 51 5.29 -11.14 5.25
C VAL A 51 5.49 -10.52 3.87
N THR A 52 4.46 -9.88 3.31
CA THR A 52 4.55 -9.34 1.94
C THR A 52 5.14 -7.93 1.92
N GLY A 53 5.72 -7.52 0.79
CA GLY A 53 6.20 -6.13 0.62
C GLY A 53 5.10 -5.11 0.80
N GLN A 54 3.88 -5.47 0.38
CA GLN A 54 2.72 -4.61 0.56
C GLN A 54 2.37 -4.43 2.04
N ASP A 55 2.33 -5.51 2.83
CA ASP A 55 2.04 -5.40 4.27
C ASP A 55 3.07 -4.50 4.96
N VAL A 56 4.35 -4.70 4.65
CA VAL A 56 5.44 -3.87 5.20
C VAL A 56 5.23 -2.41 4.86
N ILE A 57 5.01 -2.08 3.58
CA ILE A 57 4.86 -0.68 3.16
C ILE A 57 3.59 -0.06 3.72
N THR A 58 2.46 -0.78 3.71
CA THR A 58 1.19 -0.31 4.28
C THR A 58 1.36 -0.02 5.77
N THR A 59 1.89 -0.97 6.55
CA THR A 59 2.09 -0.80 7.99
C THR A 59 3.10 0.31 8.31
N LEU A 60 4.15 0.50 7.49
CA LEU A 60 5.08 1.63 7.65
C LEU A 60 4.40 2.98 7.41
N ILE A 61 3.53 3.07 6.39
CA ILE A 61 2.78 4.31 6.10
C ILE A 61 1.78 4.58 7.22
N GLU A 62 1.04 3.58 7.66
CA GLU A 62 0.10 3.72 8.77
C GLU A 62 0.80 4.21 10.04
N GLN A 63 1.93 3.60 10.41
CA GLN A 63 2.73 4.06 11.55
C GLN A 63 3.29 5.47 11.37
N LEU A 64 3.78 5.83 10.18
CA LEU A 64 4.26 7.18 9.88
C LEU A 64 3.18 8.25 10.11
N LEU A 65 1.92 7.92 9.81
CA LEU A 65 0.81 8.87 9.92
C LEU A 65 0.30 9.05 11.35
N VAL A 66 0.55 8.10 12.25
CA VAL A 66 0.04 8.14 13.63
C VAL A 66 1.12 8.35 14.70
N ASP A 67 2.38 8.01 14.43
CA ASP A 67 3.49 8.19 15.36
C ASP A 67 4.30 9.47 15.05
N PRO A 68 4.17 10.54 15.86
CA PRO A 68 4.90 11.79 15.64
C PRO A 68 6.42 11.62 15.78
N ARG A 69 6.91 10.62 16.53
CA ARG A 69 8.35 10.37 16.68
C ARG A 69 8.93 9.79 15.40
N LEU A 70 8.28 8.77 14.84
CA LEU A 70 8.65 8.21 13.56
C LEU A 70 8.61 9.26 12.44
N SER A 71 7.58 10.10 12.41
CA SER A 71 7.47 11.20 11.46
C SER A 71 8.64 12.17 11.55
N ALA A 72 8.97 12.66 12.75
CA ALA A 72 10.10 13.55 12.98
C ALA A 72 11.44 12.89 12.58
N GLN A 73 11.62 11.60 12.88
CA GLN A 73 12.81 10.84 12.48
C GLN A 73 12.95 10.76 10.96
N ILE A 74 11.86 10.43 10.24
CA ILE A 74 11.88 10.35 8.78
C ILE A 74 12.19 11.72 8.15
N ILE A 75 11.58 12.79 8.65
CA ILE A 75 11.87 14.17 8.19
C ILE A 75 13.36 14.48 8.36
N ARG A 76 13.94 14.18 9.53
CA ARG A 76 15.37 14.41 9.80
C ARG A 76 16.27 13.62 8.84
N VAL A 77 15.96 12.35 8.58
CA VAL A 77 16.74 11.52 7.64
C VAL A 77 16.63 12.06 6.21
N ILE A 78 15.45 12.51 5.78
CA ILE A 78 15.28 13.12 4.46
C ILE A 78 16.09 14.40 4.34
N GLN A 79 16.09 15.26 5.37
CA GLN A 79 16.91 16.48 5.40
C GLN A 79 18.39 16.16 5.28
N ALA A 80 18.89 15.17 6.03
CA ALA A 80 20.29 14.76 6.01
C ALA A 80 20.77 14.20 4.66
N ARG A 81 19.87 13.74 3.78
CA ARG A 81 20.22 13.26 2.44
C ARG A 81 20.23 14.36 1.37
N ARG A 82 19.68 15.53 1.69
CA ARG A 82 19.57 16.67 0.76
C ARG A 82 20.68 17.70 0.94
N VAL A 83 21.42 17.63 2.05
CA VAL A 83 22.65 18.41 2.30
C VAL A 83 23.86 17.67 1.74
#